data_AF-A0A380C2S0-F1
#
_entry.id   AF-A0A380C2S0-F1
#
_cell.length_a   1.000
_cell.length_b   1.000
_cell.length_c   1.000
_cell.angle_alpha   90.00
_cell.angle_beta   90.00
_cell.angle_gamma   90.00
#
_symmetry.space_group_name_H-M   'P 1'
#
loop_
_entity.id
_entity.type
_entity.pdbx_description
1 polymer ?
#
loop_
_entity_poly.entity_id
_entity_poly.type
_entity_poly.pdbx_seq_one_letter_code
_entity_poly.pdbx_strand_id
1 'polypeptide(L)'
;MLGLAFHPNFYYNGLFYLHYSVVGTQGPGALPDSFKPNPCDSSTLNLRWINRETQYIHIDTVEEWSLQTNGQPQRRRTLLNLRRPFANHNGVNSLNFSPESGKLVLTIGNGGLGYDPFNLSQDDMEIAGKIIEIDVGKNTFINNPPVVTRFNELPAPIQETLTVIAKGVHNIPGISFQRFYNQFIKYTGQVGQDLAELLSIFSFVHYKPIPVTQLVQASLMKTKTDL
;
A
#
# COMPACT_ATOMS: atom_id res chain seq x y z
N MET A 1 0.77 14.65 -3.30
CA MET A 1 -0.25 13.76 -3.89
C MET A 1 0.48 12.57 -4.50
N LEU A 2 0.03 11.35 -4.23
CA LEU A 2 0.69 10.09 -4.64
C LEU A 2 -0.09 9.35 -5.73
N GLY A 3 -1.43 9.45 -5.72
CA GLY A 3 -2.28 8.82 -6.72
C GLY A 3 -3.67 9.43 -6.80
N LEU A 4 -4.29 9.28 -7.97
CA LEU A 4 -5.66 9.65 -8.27
C LEU A 4 -6.23 8.59 -9.22
N ALA A 5 -7.42 8.08 -8.92
CA ALA A 5 -8.14 7.17 -9.82
C ALA A 5 -9.62 7.52 -9.89
N PHE A 6 -10.18 7.53 -11.09
CA PHE A 6 -11.62 7.66 -11.31
C PHE A 6 -12.26 6.27 -11.32
N HIS A 7 -13.43 6.15 -10.69
CA HIS A 7 -14.22 4.92 -10.78
C HIS A 7 -14.55 4.63 -12.26
N PRO A 8 -14.58 3.36 -12.73
CA PRO A 8 -14.90 3.05 -14.13
C PRO A 8 -16.25 3.63 -14.60
N ASN A 9 -17.21 3.70 -13.68
CA ASN A 9 -18.53 4.32 -13.86
C ASN A 9 -18.59 5.80 -13.41
N PHE A 10 -17.47 6.53 -13.38
CA PHE A 10 -17.40 7.91 -12.88
C PHE A 10 -18.44 8.83 -13.52
N TYR A 11 -18.69 8.66 -14.82
CA TYR A 11 -19.72 9.42 -15.52
C TYR A 11 -21.12 9.32 -14.86
N TYR A 12 -21.44 8.18 -14.26
CA TYR A 12 -22.73 7.93 -13.63
C TYR A 12 -22.74 8.13 -12.12
N ASN A 13 -21.64 7.82 -11.43
CA ASN A 13 -21.60 7.84 -9.97
C ASN A 13 -20.76 8.98 -9.36
N GLY A 14 -19.98 9.70 -10.17
CA GLY A 14 -19.12 10.78 -9.73
C GLY A 14 -18.01 10.37 -8.76
N LEU A 15 -17.70 9.07 -8.61
CA LEU A 15 -16.75 8.59 -7.60
C LEU A 15 -15.31 8.60 -8.09
N PHE A 16 -14.42 9.17 -7.29
CA PHE A 16 -12.99 9.15 -7.52
C PHE A 16 -12.23 8.98 -6.21
N TYR A 17 -10.97 8.59 -6.31
CA TYR A 17 -10.15 8.17 -5.17
C TYR A 17 -8.84 8.92 -5.17
N LEU A 18 -8.42 9.37 -3.99
CA LEU A 18 -7.17 10.10 -3.79
C LEU A 18 -6.26 9.31 -2.86
N HIS A 19 -4.96 9.32 -3.16
CA HIS A 19 -3.91 8.86 -2.25
C HIS A 19 -2.90 10.00 -2.06
N TYR A 20 -2.68 10.42 -0.81
CA TYR A 20 -1.78 11.53 -0.51
C TYR A 20 -1.21 11.45 0.90
N SER A 21 -0.03 12.04 1.08
CA SER A 21 0.59 12.23 2.39
C SER A 21 0.00 13.46 3.10
N VAL A 22 -0.39 13.28 4.36
CA VAL A 22 -1.11 14.30 5.14
C VAL A 22 -0.12 15.33 5.72
N VAL A 23 -0.34 16.60 5.41
CA VAL A 23 0.42 17.72 6.01
C VAL A 23 0.09 17.86 7.49
N GLY A 24 1.08 18.16 8.33
CA GLY A 24 0.93 18.26 9.78
C GLY A 24 1.15 16.94 10.53
N THR A 25 1.42 15.84 9.83
CA THR A 25 1.75 14.53 10.43
C THR A 25 3.26 14.26 10.46
N GLN A 26 4.08 15.29 10.25
CA GLN A 26 5.53 15.18 10.22
C GLN A 26 6.08 14.75 11.59
N GLY A 27 6.82 13.64 11.60
CA GLY A 27 7.46 13.11 12.79
C GLY A 27 8.98 12.92 12.61
N PRO A 28 9.66 12.39 13.64
CA PRO A 28 11.12 12.27 13.67
C PRO A 28 11.69 11.21 12.72
N GLY A 29 10.85 10.40 12.06
CA GLY A 29 11.28 9.23 11.29
C GLY A 29 11.59 8.02 12.16
N ALA A 30 11.76 6.87 11.51
CA ALA A 30 11.98 5.59 12.21
C ALA A 30 13.45 5.33 12.58
N LEU A 31 14.39 5.94 11.87
CA LEU A 31 15.84 5.89 12.12
C LEU A 31 16.43 7.31 11.92
N PRO A 32 17.60 7.61 12.51
CA PRO A 32 18.28 8.89 12.28
C PRO A 32 18.61 9.11 10.80
N ASP A 33 18.59 10.37 10.35
CA ASP A 33 18.93 10.74 8.96
C ASP A 33 20.34 10.31 8.53
N SER A 34 21.26 10.12 9.49
CA SER A 34 22.62 9.65 9.24
C SER A 34 22.72 8.13 9.02
N PHE A 35 21.65 7.37 9.29
CA PHE A 35 21.66 5.92 9.16
C PHE A 35 21.75 5.51 7.68
N LYS A 36 22.74 4.69 7.35
CA LYS A 36 22.93 4.14 6.00
C LYS A 36 22.94 2.61 6.08
N PRO A 37 21.89 1.95 5.56
CA PRO A 37 21.86 0.49 5.46
C PRO A 37 23.03 -0.02 4.60
N ASN A 38 23.67 -1.10 5.03
CA ASN A 38 24.77 -1.75 4.32
C ASN A 38 24.43 -3.23 4.08
N PRO A 39 24.26 -3.67 2.83
CA PRO A 39 23.90 -5.06 2.52
C PRO A 39 24.95 -6.09 2.98
N CYS A 40 26.21 -5.66 3.15
CA CYS A 40 27.31 -6.50 3.63
C CYS A 40 27.41 -6.55 5.16
N ASP A 41 26.59 -5.78 5.88
CA ASP A 41 26.55 -5.74 7.34
C ASP A 41 25.15 -6.09 7.83
N SER A 42 25.00 -7.33 8.31
CA SER A 42 23.74 -7.86 8.83
C SER A 42 23.19 -7.06 10.01
N SER A 43 24.03 -6.29 10.74
CA SER A 43 23.56 -5.46 11.86
C SER A 43 22.72 -4.26 11.42
N THR A 44 22.78 -3.91 10.13
CA THR A 44 22.04 -2.79 9.54
C THR A 44 20.75 -3.21 8.83
N LEU A 45 20.47 -4.52 8.79
CA LEU A 45 19.34 -5.13 8.08
C LEU A 45 18.44 -5.90 9.06
N ASN A 46 17.21 -6.19 8.65
CA ASN A 46 16.22 -6.91 9.46
C ASN A 46 16.01 -6.31 10.86
N LEU A 47 16.17 -4.99 10.97
CA LEU A 47 15.87 -4.22 12.16
C LEU A 47 14.37 -4.33 12.47
N ARG A 48 14.01 -4.03 13.71
CA ARG A 48 12.60 -3.98 14.13
C ARG A 48 12.14 -2.55 14.32
N TRP A 49 11.08 -2.19 13.61
CA TRP A 49 10.39 -0.93 13.83
C TRP A 49 9.38 -1.06 14.97
N ILE A 50 9.87 -0.87 16.20
CA ILE A 50 9.10 -1.09 17.43
C ILE A 50 8.28 0.16 17.81
N ASN A 51 8.90 1.34 17.79
CA ASN A 51 8.29 2.60 18.23
C ASN A 51 7.42 3.27 17.14
N ARG A 52 6.69 2.49 16.36
CA ARG A 52 5.94 2.95 15.16
C ARG A 52 4.85 3.97 15.42
N GLU A 53 4.36 4.07 16.66
CA GLU A 53 3.37 5.07 17.08
C GLU A 53 3.96 6.47 17.26
N THR A 54 5.28 6.60 17.45
CA THR A 54 5.95 7.87 17.73
C THR A 54 7.13 8.15 16.79
N GLN A 55 7.70 7.11 16.18
CA GLN A 55 8.86 7.15 15.29
C GLN A 55 8.41 6.82 13.86
N TYR A 56 7.68 7.75 13.24
CA TYR A 56 7.29 7.72 11.83
C TYR A 56 7.48 9.12 11.27
N ILE A 57 7.44 9.28 9.95
CA ILE A 57 7.70 10.59 9.34
C ILE A 57 6.45 11.25 8.74
N HIS A 58 5.47 10.50 8.25
CA HIS A 58 4.17 11.03 7.83
C HIS A 58 3.12 9.92 7.78
N ILE A 59 1.87 10.33 7.61
CA ILE A 59 0.73 9.45 7.34
C ILE A 59 0.30 9.60 5.89
N ASP A 60 0.16 8.47 5.20
CA ASP A 60 -0.48 8.38 3.88
C ASP A 60 -1.94 8.00 4.03
N THR A 61 -2.82 8.72 3.33
CA THR A 61 -4.27 8.52 3.39
C THR A 61 -4.81 8.19 2.01
N VAL A 62 -5.67 7.16 1.95
CA VAL A 62 -6.47 6.82 0.78
C VAL A 62 -7.93 7.16 1.06
N GLU A 63 -8.53 8.01 0.23
CA GLU A 63 -9.90 8.49 0.43
C GLU A 63 -10.78 8.25 -0.79
N GLU A 64 -12.07 8.07 -0.54
CA GLU A 64 -13.14 8.05 -1.54
C GLU A 64 -13.87 9.39 -1.54
N TRP A 65 -13.99 9.97 -2.72
CA TRP A 65 -14.62 11.26 -2.97
C TRP A 65 -15.75 11.14 -3.99
N SER A 66 -16.72 12.04 -3.91
CA SER A 66 -17.79 12.18 -4.90
C SER A 66 -17.84 13.60 -5.46
N LEU A 67 -18.01 13.69 -6.77
CA LEU A 67 -18.32 14.93 -7.48
C LEU A 67 -19.79 14.90 -7.94
N GLN A 68 -20.58 15.87 -7.46
CA GLN A 68 -21.96 16.07 -7.93
C GLN A 68 -21.98 17.00 -9.15
N THR A 69 -22.98 16.85 -10.02
CA THR A 69 -23.20 17.75 -11.16
C THR A 69 -23.41 19.17 -10.64
N ASN A 70 -22.46 20.08 -10.91
CA ASN A 70 -22.40 21.47 -10.42
C ASN A 70 -22.05 21.66 -8.93
N GLY A 71 -21.54 20.61 -8.26
CA GLY A 71 -21.09 20.69 -6.87
C GLY A 71 -19.56 20.78 -6.75
N GLN A 72 -19.09 21.06 -5.53
CA GLN A 72 -17.69 20.84 -5.17
C GLN A 72 -17.46 19.36 -4.83
N PRO A 73 -16.25 18.82 -5.08
CA PRO A 73 -15.91 17.48 -4.61
C PRO A 73 -16.05 17.37 -3.10
N GLN A 74 -16.69 16.30 -2.63
CA GLN A 74 -16.85 16.02 -1.20
C GLN A 74 -16.28 14.66 -0.86
N ARG A 75 -15.52 14.60 0.24
CA ARG A 75 -15.03 13.34 0.79
C ARG A 75 -16.19 12.53 1.33
N ARG A 76 -16.32 11.28 0.91
CA ARG A 76 -17.31 10.33 1.42
C ARG A 76 -16.80 9.55 2.63
N ARG A 77 -15.62 8.95 2.50
CA ARG A 77 -14.97 8.15 3.54
C ARG A 77 -13.48 8.01 3.29
N THR A 78 -12.76 7.71 4.36
CA THR A 78 -11.37 7.29 4.32
C THR A 78 -11.32 5.77 4.21
N LEU A 79 -10.54 5.25 3.27
CA LEU A 79 -10.35 3.80 3.08
C LEU A 79 -9.20 3.28 3.94
N LEU A 80 -8.07 3.98 3.97
CA LEU A 80 -6.86 3.59 4.71
C LEU A 80 -6.09 4.82 5.20
N ASN A 81 -5.46 4.67 6.36
CA ASN A 81 -4.48 5.60 6.93
C ASN A 81 -3.23 4.80 7.31
N LEU A 82 -2.08 5.13 6.73
CA LEU A 82 -0.86 4.34 6.81
C LEU A 82 0.30 5.16 7.38
N ARG A 83 0.94 4.70 8.46
CA ARG A 83 2.18 5.34 8.94
C ARG A 83 3.35 4.93 8.06
N ARG A 84 4.19 5.90 7.72
CA ARG A 84 5.38 5.71 6.89
C ARG A 84 6.66 5.91 7.71
N PRO A 85 7.59 4.94 7.73
CA PRO A 85 8.82 5.05 8.53
C PRO A 85 9.80 6.08 7.97
N PHE A 86 9.86 6.24 6.64
CA PHE A 86 10.72 7.21 5.96
C PHE A 86 9.96 7.98 4.87
N ALA A 87 10.57 9.08 4.41
CA ALA A 87 9.89 10.04 3.53
C ALA A 87 9.86 9.58 2.06
N ASN A 88 10.63 8.56 1.72
CA ASN A 88 10.84 8.11 0.35
C ASN A 88 10.11 6.78 0.06
N HIS A 89 10.05 6.39 -1.22
CA HIS A 89 9.44 5.13 -1.70
C HIS A 89 7.96 4.97 -1.29
N ASN A 90 7.18 6.05 -1.38
CA ASN A 90 5.72 6.02 -1.16
C ASN A 90 4.94 5.61 -2.41
N GLY A 91 5.64 5.47 -3.53
CA GLY A 91 5.07 5.16 -4.83
C GLY A 91 4.52 6.40 -5.54
N VAL A 92 4.40 6.31 -6.85
CA VAL A 92 3.77 7.31 -7.73
C VAL A 92 2.70 6.61 -8.54
N ASN A 93 1.66 7.33 -8.96
CA ASN A 93 0.53 6.75 -9.70
C ASN A 93 -0.07 5.53 -8.98
N SER A 94 -0.23 5.67 -7.67
CA SER A 94 -0.42 4.53 -6.77
C SER A 94 -1.81 3.90 -6.82
N LEU A 95 -2.76 4.51 -7.55
CA LEU A 95 -4.15 4.10 -7.62
C LEU A 95 -4.52 3.81 -9.08
N ASN A 96 -5.02 2.62 -9.35
CA ASN A 96 -5.55 2.23 -10.66
C ASN A 96 -6.76 1.31 -10.47
N PHE A 97 -7.73 1.32 -11.39
CA PHE A 97 -8.75 0.28 -11.38
C PHE A 97 -8.27 -0.93 -12.17
N SER A 98 -8.38 -2.11 -11.57
CA SER A 98 -8.09 -3.36 -12.27
C SER A 98 -9.17 -3.60 -13.33
N PRO A 99 -8.82 -3.71 -14.62
CA PRO A 99 -9.78 -4.07 -15.66
C PRO A 99 -10.20 -5.54 -15.58
N GLU A 100 -9.49 -6.36 -14.80
CA GLU A 100 -9.78 -7.78 -14.61
C GLU A 100 -10.76 -8.01 -13.46
N SER A 101 -10.53 -7.40 -12.30
CA SER A 101 -11.36 -7.60 -11.10
C SER A 101 -12.39 -6.49 -10.88
N GLY A 102 -12.24 -5.34 -11.54
CA GLY A 102 -13.04 -4.14 -11.30
C GLY A 102 -12.76 -3.43 -9.97
N LYS A 103 -11.79 -3.92 -9.18
CA LYS A 103 -11.42 -3.37 -7.86
C LYS A 103 -10.42 -2.24 -7.97
N LEU A 104 -10.37 -1.39 -6.95
CA LEU A 104 -9.35 -0.35 -6.83
C LEU A 104 -8.03 -1.00 -6.40
N VAL A 105 -6.99 -0.86 -7.22
CA VAL A 105 -5.64 -1.32 -6.94
C VAL A 105 -4.85 -0.20 -6.31
N LEU A 106 -4.25 -0.48 -5.16
CA LEU A 106 -3.35 0.38 -4.43
C LEU A 106 -1.95 -0.25 -4.43
N THR A 107 -0.97 0.45 -5.00
CA THR A 107 0.44 0.06 -4.99
C THR A 107 1.19 0.87 -3.95
N ILE A 108 1.80 0.20 -2.96
CA ILE A 108 2.50 0.85 -1.85
C ILE A 108 3.94 0.37 -1.83
N GLY A 109 4.90 1.29 -1.84
CA GLY A 109 6.30 0.98 -1.63
C GLY A 109 6.63 0.65 -0.18
N ASN A 110 7.85 0.19 0.09
CA ASN A 110 8.26 -0.29 1.42
C ASN A 110 8.40 0.81 2.49
N GLY A 111 8.29 2.09 2.13
CA GLY A 111 8.39 3.20 3.10
C GLY A 111 9.77 3.82 3.17
N GLY A 112 10.71 3.39 2.33
CA GLY A 112 11.97 4.10 2.10
C GLY A 112 13.18 3.46 2.75
N LEU A 113 14.32 4.14 2.55
CA LEU A 113 15.69 3.67 2.72
C LEU A 113 16.08 2.50 1.81
N GLY A 114 17.35 2.51 1.39
CA GLY A 114 17.93 1.43 0.61
C GLY A 114 17.90 0.10 1.36
N TYR A 115 17.77 -1.00 0.64
CA TYR A 115 17.86 -2.36 1.20
C TYR A 115 16.80 -2.74 2.24
N ASP A 116 15.72 -1.96 2.39
CA ASP A 116 14.59 -2.23 3.31
C ASP A 116 15.07 -2.66 4.71
N PRO A 117 15.65 -1.76 5.52
CA PRO A 117 16.32 -2.14 6.77
C PRO A 117 15.38 -2.81 7.78
N PHE A 118 14.07 -2.58 7.68
CA PHE A 118 13.05 -3.21 8.52
C PHE A 118 12.40 -4.46 7.88
N ASN A 119 12.79 -4.80 6.64
CA ASN A 119 12.26 -5.92 5.86
C ASN A 119 10.71 -5.90 5.75
N LEU A 120 10.11 -4.71 5.66
CA LEU A 120 8.65 -4.54 5.67
C LEU A 120 8.00 -5.11 4.39
N SER A 121 8.71 -5.03 3.27
CA SER A 121 8.19 -5.50 1.99
C SER A 121 7.95 -7.02 1.97
N GLN A 122 8.76 -7.78 2.72
CA GLN A 122 8.69 -9.25 2.79
C GLN A 122 7.78 -9.76 3.91
N ASP A 123 7.57 -8.99 4.98
CA ASP A 123 6.65 -9.34 6.06
C ASP A 123 5.20 -9.36 5.54
N ASP A 124 4.53 -10.50 5.67
CA ASP A 124 3.16 -10.71 5.19
C ASP A 124 2.13 -9.86 5.96
N MET A 125 2.45 -9.44 7.19
CA MET A 125 1.56 -8.66 8.04
C MET A 125 1.68 -7.15 7.80
N GLU A 126 2.81 -6.69 7.26
CA GLU A 126 3.05 -5.27 6.97
C GLU A 126 2.34 -4.85 5.67
N ILE A 127 1.66 -3.71 5.71
CA ILE A 127 0.94 -3.15 4.55
C ILE A 127 1.94 -2.57 3.53
N ALA A 128 3.11 -2.13 4.00
CA ALA A 128 4.15 -1.58 3.16
C ALA A 128 4.73 -2.62 2.19
N GLY A 129 5.11 -2.16 0.99
CA GLY A 129 5.71 -3.00 -0.05
C GLY A 129 4.75 -4.04 -0.64
N LYS A 130 3.46 -3.72 -0.70
CA LYS A 130 2.39 -4.59 -1.22
C LYS A 130 1.66 -3.93 -2.39
N ILE A 131 1.13 -4.77 -3.27
CA ILE A 131 0.06 -4.39 -4.20
C ILE A 131 -1.23 -5.00 -3.66
N ILE A 132 -2.23 -4.15 -3.43
CA ILE A 132 -3.47 -4.49 -2.73
C ILE A 132 -4.65 -4.14 -3.63
N GLU A 133 -5.59 -5.07 -3.78
CA GLU A 133 -6.92 -4.77 -4.29
C GLU A 133 -7.87 -4.42 -3.16
N ILE A 134 -8.63 -3.34 -3.34
CA ILE A 134 -9.62 -2.81 -2.41
C ILE A 134 -10.99 -2.93 -3.08
N ASP A 135 -11.88 -3.70 -2.47
CA ASP A 135 -13.29 -3.75 -2.85
C ASP A 135 -14.03 -2.51 -2.30
N VAL A 136 -14.12 -1.49 -3.13
CA VAL A 136 -14.81 -0.23 -2.82
C VAL A 136 -16.33 -0.35 -2.88
N GLY A 137 -16.88 -1.42 -3.45
CA GLY A 137 -18.33 -1.67 -3.46
C GLY A 137 -18.86 -2.14 -2.10
N LYS A 138 -17.98 -2.67 -1.25
CA LYS A 138 -18.34 -3.16 0.08
C LYS A 138 -18.50 -2.02 1.09
N ASN A 139 -19.63 -2.01 1.78
CA ASN A 139 -19.88 -1.07 2.88
C ASN A 139 -19.32 -1.61 4.19
N THR A 140 -18.38 -0.87 4.78
CA THR A 140 -17.71 -1.21 6.05
C THR A 140 -18.39 -0.57 7.26
N PHE A 141 -19.30 0.39 7.04
CA PHE A 141 -19.86 1.29 8.06
C PHE A 141 -18.81 2.06 8.87
N ILE A 142 -17.56 2.12 8.39
CA ILE A 142 -16.44 2.85 9.01
C ILE A 142 -15.98 3.93 8.04
N ASN A 143 -16.19 5.19 8.42
CA ASN A 143 -15.81 6.34 7.59
C ASN A 143 -14.38 6.84 7.86
N ASN A 144 -13.86 6.61 9.07
CA ASN A 144 -12.54 7.05 9.51
C ASN A 144 -11.85 5.88 10.21
N PRO A 145 -11.05 5.07 9.49
CA PRO A 145 -10.32 3.96 10.07
C PRO A 145 -9.14 4.45 10.91
N PRO A 146 -8.64 3.63 11.85
CA PRO A 146 -7.43 3.95 12.59
C PRO A 146 -6.23 4.10 11.65
N VAL A 147 -5.24 4.85 12.12
CA VAL A 147 -3.93 4.90 11.46
C VAL A 147 -3.20 3.60 11.81
N VAL A 148 -2.71 2.89 10.79
CA VAL A 148 -2.13 1.56 10.94
C VAL A 148 -0.81 1.43 10.17
N THR A 149 -0.10 0.35 10.44
CA THR A 149 1.07 -0.13 9.70
C THR A 149 0.87 -1.57 9.23
N ARG A 150 0.09 -2.34 10.01
CA ARG A 150 -0.14 -3.77 9.81
C ARG A 150 -1.59 -4.09 9.55
N PHE A 151 -1.83 -5.21 8.86
CA PHE A 151 -3.17 -5.65 8.53
C PHE A 151 -4.02 -6.05 9.75
N ASN A 152 -3.42 -6.61 10.80
CA ASN A 152 -4.12 -7.00 12.02
C ASN A 152 -4.59 -5.82 12.88
N GLU A 153 -4.05 -4.62 12.65
CA GLU A 153 -4.47 -3.38 13.32
C GLU A 153 -5.77 -2.81 12.71
N LEU A 154 -6.16 -3.28 11.51
CA LEU A 154 -7.39 -2.85 10.85
C LEU A 154 -8.62 -3.53 11.46
N PRO A 155 -9.78 -2.83 11.54
CA PRO A 155 -11.05 -3.46 11.87
C PRO A 155 -11.44 -4.55 10.85
N ALA A 156 -12.07 -5.63 11.32
CA ALA A 156 -12.47 -6.76 10.48
C ALA A 156 -13.27 -6.37 9.21
N PRO A 157 -14.26 -5.44 9.26
CA PRO A 157 -14.99 -5.03 8.05
C PRO A 157 -14.08 -4.44 6.96
N ILE A 158 -12.97 -3.79 7.35
CA ILE A 158 -11.98 -3.25 6.41
C ILE A 158 -11.04 -4.35 5.93
N GLN A 159 -10.58 -5.25 6.81
CA GLN A 159 -9.78 -6.40 6.38
C GLN A 159 -10.49 -7.21 5.29
N GLU A 160 -11.82 -7.34 5.37
CA GLU A 160 -12.62 -8.05 4.38
C GLU A 160 -12.72 -7.36 3.01
N THR A 161 -12.36 -6.08 2.89
CA THR A 161 -12.32 -5.39 1.58
C THR A 161 -10.98 -5.55 0.88
N LEU A 162 -9.93 -5.98 1.61
CA LEU A 162 -8.55 -5.96 1.14
C LEU A 162 -8.10 -7.35 0.69
N THR A 163 -7.40 -7.39 -0.45
CA THR A 163 -6.77 -8.61 -0.98
C THR A 163 -5.36 -8.27 -1.45
N VAL A 164 -4.35 -8.98 -0.95
CA VAL A 164 -2.96 -8.81 -1.39
C VAL A 164 -2.75 -9.61 -2.68
N ILE A 165 -2.23 -8.95 -3.71
CA ILE A 165 -1.95 -9.59 -5.01
C ILE A 165 -0.46 -9.81 -5.26
N ALA A 166 0.39 -8.97 -4.67
CA ALA A 166 1.84 -9.10 -4.71
C ALA A 166 2.50 -8.48 -3.47
N LYS A 167 3.70 -8.95 -3.12
CA LYS A 167 4.56 -8.41 -2.07
C LYS A 167 6.00 -8.25 -2.56
N GLY A 168 6.86 -7.64 -1.73
CA GLY A 168 8.27 -7.43 -2.05
C GLY A 168 8.54 -6.19 -2.89
N VAL A 169 7.59 -5.25 -2.90
CA VAL A 169 7.71 -4.02 -3.68
C VAL A 169 8.52 -2.98 -2.91
N HIS A 170 9.55 -2.41 -3.55
CA HIS A 170 10.41 -1.39 -2.95
C HIS A 170 9.94 0.02 -3.32
N ASN A 171 10.26 0.48 -4.54
CA ASN A 171 9.86 1.78 -5.06
C ASN A 171 9.10 1.61 -6.39
N ILE A 172 7.77 1.65 -6.30
CA ILE A 172 6.84 1.34 -7.40
C ILE A 172 6.33 2.61 -8.09
N PRO A 173 6.55 2.78 -9.41
CA PRO A 173 6.01 3.90 -10.17
C PRO A 173 4.55 3.68 -10.60
N GLY A 174 3.94 2.57 -10.19
CA GLY A 174 2.57 2.18 -10.48
C GLY A 174 2.45 0.78 -11.07
N ILE A 175 1.27 0.50 -11.60
CA ILE A 175 0.90 -0.76 -12.26
C ILE A 175 0.19 -0.45 -13.58
N SER A 176 0.45 -1.25 -14.61
CA SER A 176 -0.21 -1.14 -15.92
C SER A 176 -0.76 -2.49 -16.34
N PHE A 177 -1.90 -2.46 -17.04
CA PHE A 177 -2.61 -3.66 -17.47
C PHE A 177 -2.64 -3.72 -19.00
N GLN A 178 -2.08 -4.78 -19.56
CA GLN A 178 -2.17 -5.08 -20.99
C GLN A 178 -3.13 -6.24 -21.20
N ARG A 179 -4.18 -6.02 -21.99
CA ARG A 179 -5.05 -7.09 -22.45
C ARG A 179 -4.30 -7.96 -23.46
N PHE A 180 -4.28 -9.27 -23.22
CA PHE A 180 -3.72 -10.27 -24.12
C PHE A 180 -4.72 -11.42 -24.26
N TYR A 181 -5.40 -11.48 -25.40
CA TYR A 181 -6.56 -12.36 -25.60
C TYR A 181 -7.61 -12.21 -24.48
N ASN A 182 -7.81 -13.26 -23.69
CA ASN A 182 -8.78 -13.36 -22.60
C ASN A 182 -8.18 -13.11 -21.21
N GLN A 183 -6.94 -12.62 -21.12
CA GLN A 183 -6.25 -12.37 -19.86
C GLN A 183 -5.57 -11.00 -19.83
N PHE A 184 -5.17 -10.55 -18.63
CA PHE A 184 -4.42 -9.32 -18.43
C PHE A 184 -3.02 -9.62 -17.89
N ILE A 185 -2.01 -9.08 -18.58
CA ILE A 185 -0.63 -9.03 -18.10
C ILE A 185 -0.50 -7.75 -17.27
N LYS A 186 -0.10 -7.89 -16.01
CA LYS A 186 0.21 -6.77 -15.12
C LYS A 186 1.69 -6.47 -15.22
N TYR A 187 2.04 -5.23 -15.50
CA TYR A 187 3.41 -4.75 -15.47
C TYR A 187 3.59 -3.81 -14.29
N THR A 188 4.66 -4.00 -13.55
CA THR A 188 5.06 -3.09 -12.49
C THR A 188 6.56 -2.83 -12.57
N GLY A 189 6.95 -1.58 -12.38
CA GLY A 189 8.35 -1.19 -12.27
C GLY A 189 8.82 -1.25 -10.81
N GLN A 190 10.11 -1.48 -10.63
CA GLN A 190 10.78 -1.22 -9.37
C GLN A 190 12.07 -0.47 -9.66
N VAL A 191 12.24 0.68 -9.01
CA VAL A 191 13.48 1.45 -9.09
C VAL A 191 14.47 0.87 -8.08
N GLY A 192 15.66 0.48 -8.57
CA GLY A 192 16.78 0.01 -7.76
C GLY A 192 17.39 1.09 -6.86
N GLN A 193 18.44 0.72 -6.14
CA GLN A 193 19.15 1.59 -5.21
C GLN A 193 20.62 1.76 -5.67
N ASP A 194 21.22 2.92 -5.35
CA ASP A 194 22.62 3.28 -5.63
C ASP A 194 22.98 3.44 -7.13
N LEU A 195 24.23 3.12 -7.52
CA LEU A 195 24.82 3.38 -8.86
C LEU A 195 24.18 2.61 -10.03
N ALA A 196 23.23 1.74 -9.72
CA ALA A 196 22.41 1.04 -10.69
C ALA A 196 20.94 1.41 -10.43
N GLU A 197 20.51 2.54 -10.99
CA GLU A 197 19.09 2.87 -11.20
C GLU A 197 18.45 1.91 -12.23
N LEU A 198 18.64 0.60 -12.05
CA LEU A 198 18.03 -0.40 -12.90
C LEU A 198 16.56 -0.45 -12.57
N LEU A 199 15.75 0.06 -13.51
CA LEU A 199 14.33 -0.21 -13.54
C LEU A 199 14.13 -1.69 -13.84
N SER A 200 13.72 -2.45 -12.83
CA SER A 200 13.26 -3.82 -13.03
C SER A 200 11.78 -3.79 -13.39
N ILE A 201 11.42 -4.38 -14.53
CA ILE A 201 10.02 -4.57 -14.92
C ILE A 201 9.62 -5.99 -14.54
N PHE A 202 8.67 -6.10 -13.62
CA PHE A 202 8.04 -7.37 -13.29
C PHE A 202 6.72 -7.48 -14.04
N SER A 203 6.53 -8.61 -14.72
CA SER A 203 5.27 -8.93 -15.38
C SER A 203 4.69 -10.22 -14.83
N PHE A 204 3.39 -10.23 -14.53
CA PHE A 204 2.70 -11.44 -14.11
C PHE A 204 1.30 -11.54 -14.71
N VAL A 205 0.90 -12.76 -15.00
CA VAL A 205 -0.43 -13.10 -15.53
C VAL A 205 -1.21 -13.84 -14.45
N HIS A 206 -0.65 -14.97 -14.01
CA HIS A 206 -1.19 -15.79 -12.93
C HIS A 206 -0.63 -15.34 -11.58
N TYR A 207 -1.52 -15.18 -10.61
CA TYR A 207 -1.18 -14.86 -9.23
C TYR A 207 -2.25 -15.50 -8.34
N LYS A 208 -1.92 -15.68 -7.05
CA LYS A 208 -2.87 -16.16 -6.05
C LYS A 208 -3.23 -14.98 -5.14
N PRO A 209 -4.36 -14.30 -5.36
CA PRO A 209 -4.82 -13.27 -4.46
C PRO A 209 -5.04 -13.86 -3.06
N ILE A 210 -4.52 -13.19 -2.02
CA ILE A 210 -4.69 -13.62 -0.63
C ILE A 210 -5.56 -12.59 0.08
N PRO A 211 -6.79 -12.95 0.49
CA PRO A 211 -7.62 -12.08 1.32
C PRO A 211 -6.91 -11.74 2.63
N VAL A 212 -6.97 -10.48 3.04
CA VAL A 212 -6.28 -10.02 4.26
C VAL A 212 -6.80 -10.74 5.51
N THR A 213 -8.08 -11.10 5.55
CA THR A 213 -8.65 -11.91 6.63
C THR A 213 -7.95 -13.26 6.80
N GLN A 214 -7.52 -13.91 5.70
CA GLN A 214 -6.75 -15.15 5.76
C GLN A 214 -5.34 -14.94 6.29
N LEU A 215 -4.67 -13.83 5.92
CA LEU A 215 -3.35 -13.48 6.45
C LEU A 215 -3.39 -13.27 7.96
N VAL A 216 -4.39 -12.52 8.43
CA VAL A 216 -4.59 -12.24 9.87
C VAL A 216 -4.91 -13.54 10.62
N GLN A 217 -5.81 -14.38 10.10
CA GLN A 217 -6.12 -15.68 10.70
C GLN A 217 -4.89 -16.60 10.78
N ALA A 218 -4.11 -16.70 9.70
CA ALA A 218 -2.91 -17.54 9.68
C ALA A 218 -1.85 -17.08 10.70
N SER A 219 -1.68 -15.77 10.88
CA SER A 219 -0.78 -15.21 11.89
C SER A 219 -1.23 -15.54 13.31
N LEU A 220 -2.53 -15.44 13.59
CA LEU A 220 -3.12 -15.81 14.89
C LEU A 220 -2.99 -17.31 15.19
N MET A 221 -3.01 -18.17 14.16
CA MET A 221 -2.80 -19.60 14.34
C MET A 221 -1.32 -19.92 14.65
N LYS A 222 -0.37 -19.33 13.93
CA LYS A 222 1.07 -19.51 14.22
C LYS A 222 1.42 -19.14 15.66
N THR A 223 0.95 -17.98 16.11
CA THR A 223 1.16 -17.53 17.51
C THR A 223 0.56 -18.45 18.56
N LYS A 224 -0.51 -19.19 18.25
CA LYS A 224 -1.07 -20.22 19.15
C LYS A 224 -0.31 -21.54 19.14
N THR A 225 0.49 -21.80 18.10
CA THR A 225 1.26 -23.06 17.96
C THR A 225 2.66 -22.94 18.58
N ASP A 226 3.13 -21.71 18.79
CA ASP A 226 4.41 -21.37 19.43
C ASP A 226 4.31 -21.17 20.97
N LEU A 227 3.13 -21.43 21.56
CA LEU A 227 2.84 -21.41 23.00
C LEU A 227 2.61 -22.84 23.52
#